data_AF-A0A1J4MHN6-F1
#
_entry.id   AF-A0A1J4MHN6-F1
#
_cell.length_a   1.000
_cell.length_b   1.000
_cell.length_c   1.000
_cell.angle_alpha   90.00
_cell.angle_beta   90.00
_cell.angle_gamma   90.00
#
_symmetry.space_group_name_H-M   'P 1'
#
loop_
_entity.id
_entity.type
_entity.pdbx_description
1 polymer ?
#
loop_
_entity_poly.entity_id
_entity_poly.type
_entity_poly.pdbx_seq_one_letter_code
_entity_poly.pdbx_strand_id
1 'polypeptide(L)'
;MTEIKKIHSRSPSPIRESFESKKIKVDLPVTGEETKYLLIKQLEYYFSDENLRTDSFFQNTMRSDPKNRLLVSYLLNCSKIKNLGITKEEEIIDVLKGHEMIFVEFNEDGKAMIKLNKNLPNLEPKKKTKEKSSSINGKDLHAGGCILKITNLPETASWSTVKDSLKEKLKDLQPESQNLIRYVSQTTQDGTCFILLKPFKNDQLIIKNMELTLGEENVPISLANQDEARKIINSVFPKHIQKEREKELNKQKMAFTAMPIIVGGQTFASIEHLRRCIKEVLEQSEVNTTFEKDSLTYKVLISILDYHPRREEKIKGIESICIKNHENSSGKDDLCNKCFYIIRKSPDGIEEFEDFSVNKCLQQLSRNPPLSSKSEALDETGTSKCC
;
A
#
# COMPACT_ATOMS: atom_id res chain seq x y z
N MET A 1 -36.53 -25.73 1.83
CA MET A 1 -36.20 -24.98 0.60
C MET A 1 -35.94 -23.54 1.00
N THR A 2 -34.69 -23.21 1.29
CA THR A 2 -34.29 -21.89 1.80
C THR A 2 -33.72 -21.11 0.62
N GLU A 3 -34.48 -20.17 0.08
CA GLU A 3 -34.03 -19.30 -1.01
C GLU A 3 -32.81 -18.48 -0.55
N ILE A 4 -31.63 -18.84 -1.03
CA ILE A 4 -30.39 -18.10 -0.79
C ILE A 4 -30.47 -16.80 -1.59
N LYS A 5 -30.39 -15.68 -0.86
CA LYS A 5 -30.49 -14.33 -1.39
C LYS A 5 -29.45 -14.10 -2.49
N LYS A 6 -29.95 -13.86 -3.71
CA LYS A 6 -29.21 -13.40 -4.89
C LYS A 6 -28.35 -12.18 -4.53
N ILE A 7 -27.17 -12.06 -5.16
CA ILE A 7 -26.41 -10.80 -5.18
C ILE A 7 -27.31 -9.74 -5.81
N HIS A 8 -27.88 -8.85 -5.00
CA HIS A 8 -28.70 -7.75 -5.50
C HIS A 8 -27.80 -6.58 -5.87
N SER A 9 -27.79 -6.20 -7.15
CA SER A 9 -27.26 -4.91 -7.58
C SER A 9 -28.18 -3.79 -7.07
N ARG A 10 -27.96 -3.31 -5.85
CA ARG A 10 -28.66 -2.13 -5.33
C ARG A 10 -27.96 -0.86 -5.84
N SER A 11 -28.77 0.10 -6.30
CA SER A 11 -28.37 1.44 -6.73
C SER A 11 -27.57 2.18 -5.65
N PRO A 12 -26.62 3.07 -6.02
CA PRO A 12 -25.73 3.71 -5.07
C PRO A 12 -26.49 4.72 -4.19
N SER A 13 -26.47 4.50 -2.88
CA SER A 13 -26.82 5.51 -1.88
C SER A 13 -25.64 6.47 -1.65
N PRO A 14 -25.88 7.70 -1.14
CA PRO A 14 -24.92 8.80 -1.18
C PRO A 14 -23.64 8.51 -0.37
N ILE A 15 -22.55 9.06 -0.88
CA ILE A 15 -21.20 9.09 -0.32
C ILE A 15 -21.27 9.47 1.17
N ARG A 16 -20.88 8.54 2.06
CA ARG A 16 -20.70 8.80 3.48
C ARG A 16 -19.21 8.96 3.79
N GLU A 17 -18.94 9.98 4.59
CA GLU A 17 -17.65 10.55 4.93
C GLU A 17 -16.58 9.54 5.41
N SER A 18 -15.33 9.98 5.23
CA SER A 18 -14.07 9.30 5.51
C SER A 18 -14.04 8.52 6.82
N PHE A 19 -13.84 7.20 6.73
CA PHE A 19 -13.40 6.38 7.85
C PHE A 19 -11.93 6.67 8.16
N GLU A 20 -11.74 7.52 9.17
CA GLU A 20 -10.49 7.70 9.88
C GLU A 20 -9.95 6.36 10.39
N SER A 21 -8.64 6.19 10.30
CA SER A 21 -7.91 5.01 10.75
C SER A 21 -8.21 4.76 12.23
N LYS A 22 -8.80 3.61 12.55
CA LYS A 22 -8.95 3.14 13.94
C LYS A 22 -7.58 3.02 14.59
N LYS A 23 -7.15 4.10 15.26
CA LYS A 23 -6.24 4.01 16.40
C LYS A 23 -6.94 3.15 17.44
N ILE A 24 -6.27 2.13 17.93
CA ILE A 24 -6.70 1.41 19.12
C ILE A 24 -6.61 2.44 20.26
N LYS A 25 -7.74 3.09 20.56
CA LYS A 25 -7.96 3.75 21.85
C LYS A 25 -8.32 2.63 22.82
N VAL A 26 -7.38 2.27 23.69
CA VAL A 26 -7.72 1.53 24.90
C VAL A 26 -8.22 2.58 25.90
N ASP A 27 -9.49 2.96 25.78
CA ASP A 27 -10.20 3.76 26.78
C ASP A 27 -10.81 2.80 27.82
N LEU A 28 -9.96 2.18 28.63
CA LEU A 28 -10.35 1.55 29.90
C LEU A 28 -9.22 1.82 30.92
N PRO A 29 -9.55 2.21 32.17
CA PRO A 29 -8.55 2.32 33.22
C PRO A 29 -8.08 0.91 33.56
N VAL A 30 -7.01 0.48 32.90
CA VAL A 30 -6.34 -0.78 33.16
C VAL A 30 -5.87 -0.73 34.61
N THR A 31 -6.31 -1.69 35.42
CA THR A 31 -5.91 -1.76 36.82
C THR A 31 -4.38 -1.84 36.95
N GLY A 32 -3.83 -1.40 38.08
CA GLY A 32 -2.38 -1.34 38.28
C GLY A 32 -1.67 -2.69 38.07
N GLU A 33 -2.36 -3.82 38.30
CA GLU A 33 -1.82 -5.17 38.10
C GLU A 33 -1.78 -5.59 36.63
N GLU A 34 -2.80 -5.28 35.84
CA GLU A 34 -2.84 -5.56 34.40
C GLU A 34 -1.79 -4.74 33.64
N THR A 35 -1.56 -3.49 34.04
CA THR A 35 -0.52 -2.63 33.45
C THR A 35 0.87 -3.20 33.74
N LYS A 36 1.11 -3.69 34.96
CA LYS A 36 2.36 -4.38 35.32
C LYS A 36 2.59 -5.64 34.49
N TYR A 37 1.56 -6.46 34.32
CA TYR A 37 1.65 -7.67 33.50
C TYR A 37 1.99 -7.35 32.03
N LEU A 38 1.32 -6.36 31.43
CA LEU A 38 1.60 -5.92 30.07
C LEU A 38 3.01 -5.33 29.92
N LEU A 39 3.50 -4.62 30.95
CA LEU A 39 4.85 -4.09 30.99
C LEU A 39 5.89 -5.23 31.01
N ILE A 40 5.73 -6.23 31.88
CA ILE A 40 6.63 -7.41 31.93
C ILE A 40 6.70 -8.08 30.56
N LYS A 41 5.54 -8.42 29.99
CA LYS A 41 5.45 -9.08 28.69
C LYS A 41 6.13 -8.26 27.58
N GLN A 42 6.02 -6.94 27.65
CA GLN A 42 6.66 -6.07 26.67
C GLN A 42 8.18 -5.99 26.84
N LEU A 43 8.68 -6.03 28.08
CA LEU A 43 10.11 -6.10 28.38
C LEU A 43 10.69 -7.46 27.97
N GLU A 44 10.03 -8.56 28.31
CA GLU A 44 10.40 -9.91 27.86
C GLU A 44 10.48 -9.99 26.34
N TYR A 45 9.53 -9.39 25.62
CA TYR A 45 9.60 -9.31 24.17
C TYR A 45 10.82 -8.54 23.69
N TYR A 46 11.10 -7.35 24.24
CA TYR A 46 12.26 -6.55 23.82
C TYR A 46 13.59 -7.28 24.02
N PHE A 47 13.71 -8.03 25.11
CA PHE A 47 14.89 -8.80 25.47
C PHE A 47 14.82 -10.29 25.09
N SER A 48 13.82 -10.68 24.29
CA SER A 48 13.73 -12.01 23.69
C SER A 48 14.83 -12.19 22.65
N ASP A 49 15.23 -13.45 22.42
CA ASP A 49 16.24 -13.73 21.39
C ASP A 49 15.75 -13.35 19.99
N GLU A 50 14.46 -13.49 19.73
CA GLU A 50 13.84 -13.14 18.46
C GLU A 50 13.94 -11.64 18.17
N ASN A 51 13.61 -10.79 19.15
CA ASN A 51 13.72 -9.34 18.97
C ASN A 51 15.20 -8.90 18.93
N LEU A 52 16.01 -9.36 19.90
CA LEU A 52 17.41 -8.95 20.00
C LEU A 52 18.23 -9.36 18.78
N ARG A 53 17.95 -10.48 18.10
CA ARG A 53 18.65 -10.83 16.84
C ARG A 53 18.52 -9.76 15.76
N THR A 54 17.45 -8.98 15.76
CA THR A 54 17.13 -8.03 14.67
C THR A 54 17.11 -6.56 15.10
N ASP A 55 17.08 -6.30 16.41
CA ASP A 55 17.02 -4.95 16.97
C ASP A 55 18.42 -4.35 17.14
N SER A 56 18.85 -3.61 16.13
CA SER A 56 20.15 -2.94 16.14
C SER A 56 20.29 -1.91 17.25
N PHE A 57 19.21 -1.28 17.71
CA PHE A 57 19.30 -0.24 18.74
C PHE A 57 19.69 -0.85 20.09
N PHE A 58 18.94 -1.84 20.56
CA PHE A 58 19.25 -2.50 21.84
C PHE A 58 20.58 -3.26 21.77
N GLN A 59 20.85 -3.98 20.67
CA GLN A 59 22.12 -4.67 20.49
C GLN A 59 23.33 -3.74 20.55
N ASN A 60 23.32 -2.66 19.77
CA ASN A 60 24.45 -1.74 19.72
C ASN A 60 24.63 -1.03 21.06
N THR A 61 23.54 -0.62 21.70
CA THR A 61 23.59 0.06 22.99
C THR A 61 24.12 -0.86 24.10
N MET A 62 23.66 -2.12 24.16
CA MET A 62 24.16 -3.08 25.14
C MET A 62 25.62 -3.46 24.87
N ARG A 63 26.00 -3.74 23.62
CA ARG A 63 27.38 -4.08 23.25
C ARG A 63 28.38 -2.93 23.44
N SER A 64 27.89 -1.69 23.49
CA SER A 64 28.74 -0.52 23.77
C SER A 64 29.17 -0.44 25.24
N ASP A 65 28.43 -1.08 26.15
CA ASP A 65 28.81 -1.21 27.56
C ASP A 65 29.63 -2.50 27.78
N PRO A 66 30.81 -2.44 28.44
CA PRO A 66 31.66 -3.61 28.66
C PRO A 66 30.98 -4.77 29.41
N LYS A 67 29.89 -4.51 30.13
CA LYS A 67 29.12 -5.53 30.87
C LYS A 67 27.80 -5.88 30.19
N ASN A 68 27.60 -5.48 28.93
CA ASN A 68 26.37 -5.71 28.15
C ASN A 68 25.10 -5.15 28.82
N ARG A 69 25.16 -3.90 29.30
CA ARG A 69 24.06 -3.27 30.05
C ARG A 69 23.36 -2.16 29.26
N LEU A 70 22.09 -1.90 29.58
CA LEU A 70 21.26 -0.86 28.95
C LEU A 70 20.67 0.12 29.97
N LEU A 71 20.77 1.44 29.78
CA LEU A 71 20.13 2.40 30.67
C LEU A 71 18.60 2.28 30.64
N VAL A 72 17.95 2.28 31.81
CA VAL A 72 16.47 2.18 31.91
C VAL A 72 15.77 3.33 31.17
N SER A 73 16.37 4.52 31.13
CA SER A 73 15.81 5.68 30.39
C SER A 73 15.57 5.41 28.90
N TYR A 74 16.32 4.48 28.27
CA TYR A 74 16.08 4.13 26.88
C TYR A 74 14.75 3.41 26.68
N LEU A 75 14.26 2.67 27.69
CA LEU A 75 12.96 2.01 27.64
C LEU A 75 11.80 3.01 27.70
N LEU A 76 11.95 4.10 28.46
CA LEU A 76 10.95 5.18 28.53
C LEU A 76 10.75 5.83 27.16
N ASN A 77 11.75 5.77 26.27
CA ASN A 77 11.64 6.30 24.91
C ASN A 77 10.88 5.38 23.94
N CYS A 78 10.62 4.12 24.31
CA CYS A 78 9.96 3.16 23.44
C CYS A 78 8.45 3.43 23.34
N SER A 79 7.91 3.50 22.12
CA SER A 79 6.52 3.89 21.88
C SER A 79 5.50 3.02 22.62
N LYS A 80 5.73 1.71 22.73
CA LYS A 80 4.81 0.83 23.46
C LYS A 80 4.83 1.06 24.97
N ILE A 81 5.98 1.41 25.55
CA ILE A 81 6.10 1.74 26.97
C ILE A 81 5.39 3.07 27.26
N LYS A 82 5.59 4.08 26.38
CA LYS A 82 4.84 5.35 26.45
C LYS A 82 3.33 5.15 26.36
N ASN A 83 2.88 4.25 25.50
CA ASN A 83 1.44 3.97 25.32
C ASN A 83 0.83 3.22 26.51
N LEU A 84 1.64 2.54 27.34
CA LEU A 84 1.20 1.94 28.60
C LEU A 84 1.11 2.98 29.74
N GLY A 85 1.42 4.25 29.48
CA GLY A 85 1.37 5.32 30.47
C GLY A 85 2.57 5.35 31.43
N ILE A 86 3.59 4.52 31.19
CA ILE A 86 4.79 4.46 32.03
C ILE A 86 5.67 5.67 31.74
N THR A 87 5.87 6.51 32.75
CA THR A 87 6.61 7.78 32.63
C THR A 87 7.86 7.84 33.52
N LYS A 88 7.97 6.91 34.47
CA LYS A 88 8.94 6.90 35.55
C LYS A 88 9.81 5.65 35.49
N GLU A 89 11.11 5.79 35.79
CA GLU A 89 12.04 4.66 35.80
C GLU A 89 11.72 3.70 36.97
N GLU A 90 11.24 4.25 38.08
CA GLU A 90 10.88 3.50 39.29
C GLU A 90 9.83 2.42 39.02
N GLU A 91 8.86 2.69 38.14
CA GLU A 91 7.82 1.73 37.77
C GLU A 91 8.38 0.52 37.02
N ILE A 92 9.40 0.73 36.18
CA ILE A 92 10.09 -0.35 35.47
C ILE A 92 10.95 -1.15 36.46
N ILE A 93 11.66 -0.45 37.36
CA ILE A 93 12.51 -1.09 38.38
C ILE A 93 11.66 -1.95 39.31
N ASP A 94 10.52 -1.44 39.79
CA ASP A 94 9.61 -2.14 40.68
C ASP A 94 9.01 -3.39 40.05
N VAL A 95 8.72 -3.34 38.75
CA VAL A 95 8.19 -4.49 38.00
C VAL A 95 9.25 -5.55 37.73
N LEU A 96 10.53 -5.15 37.63
CA LEU A 96 11.65 -6.06 37.41
C LEU A 96 12.24 -6.63 38.71
N LYS A 97 11.80 -6.18 39.90
CA LYS A 97 12.23 -6.73 41.19
C LYS A 97 11.86 -8.21 41.28
N GLY A 98 12.87 -9.08 41.30
CA GLY A 98 12.67 -10.53 41.39
C GLY A 98 12.40 -11.24 40.05
N HIS A 99 12.57 -10.55 38.91
CA HIS A 99 12.44 -11.17 37.59
C HIS A 99 13.65 -12.09 37.28
N GLU A 100 13.40 -13.28 36.76
CA GLU A 100 14.44 -14.32 36.60
C GLU A 100 15.43 -14.05 35.47
N MET A 101 14.99 -13.33 34.43
CA MET A 101 15.75 -13.15 33.17
C MET A 101 16.37 -11.76 32.98
N ILE A 102 15.86 -10.76 33.69
CA ILE A 102 16.16 -9.34 33.48
C ILE A 102 16.47 -8.74 34.85
N PHE A 103 17.71 -8.29 35.03
CA PHE A 103 18.18 -7.72 36.29
C PHE A 103 18.40 -6.22 36.15
N VAL A 104 18.19 -5.49 37.25
CA VAL A 104 18.52 -4.08 37.37
C VAL A 104 19.78 -3.94 38.22
N GLU A 105 20.84 -3.37 37.65
CA GLU A 105 22.07 -2.95 38.32
C GLU A 105 22.15 -1.42 38.30
N PHE A 106 22.85 -0.82 39.26
CA PHE A 106 23.13 0.62 39.25
C PHE A 106 24.57 0.86 38.77
N ASN A 107 24.77 1.88 37.92
CA ASN A 107 26.11 2.30 37.53
C ASN A 107 26.77 3.17 38.63
N GLU A 108 28.03 3.55 38.42
CA GLU A 108 28.78 4.41 39.36
C GLU A 108 28.14 5.80 39.54
N ASP A 109 27.35 6.25 38.57
CA ASP A 109 26.57 7.50 38.63
C ASP A 109 25.20 7.35 39.31
N GLY A 110 24.87 6.16 39.85
CA GLY A 110 23.58 5.88 40.49
C GLY A 110 22.40 5.70 39.52
N LYS A 111 22.64 5.55 38.22
CA LYS A 111 21.61 5.31 37.19
C LYS A 111 21.28 3.83 37.06
N ALA A 112 20.00 3.52 36.90
CA ALA A 112 19.52 2.15 36.72
C ALA A 112 19.84 1.61 35.32
N MET A 113 20.41 0.41 35.28
CA MET A 113 20.87 -0.31 34.09
C MET A 113 20.27 -1.71 34.06
N ILE A 114 19.77 -2.14 32.92
CA ILE A 114 19.28 -3.49 32.68
C ILE A 114 20.40 -4.38 32.19
N LYS A 115 20.50 -5.56 32.78
CA LYS A 115 21.40 -6.65 32.39
C LYS A 115 20.61 -7.94 32.24
N LEU A 116 20.99 -8.74 31.24
CA LEU A 116 20.36 -10.04 31.01
C LEU A 116 21.19 -11.15 31.65
N ASN A 117 20.51 -12.21 32.11
CA ASN A 117 21.18 -13.41 32.61
C ASN A 117 21.91 -14.19 31.49
N LYS A 118 21.49 -13.97 30.24
CA LYS A 118 21.99 -14.67 29.05
C LYS A 118 22.90 -13.78 28.20
N ASN A 119 23.79 -14.42 27.45
CA ASN A 119 24.59 -13.73 26.44
C ASN A 119 23.70 -13.19 25.32
N LEU A 120 24.11 -12.06 24.75
CA LEU A 120 23.41 -11.44 23.63
C LEU A 120 23.49 -12.33 22.39
N PRO A 121 22.38 -12.56 21.66
CA PRO A 121 22.43 -13.29 20.40
C PRO A 121 23.24 -12.52 19.34
N ASN A 122 23.73 -13.25 18.34
CA ASN A 122 24.39 -12.61 17.19
C ASN A 122 23.39 -11.70 16.44
N LEU A 123 23.84 -10.49 16.10
CA LEU A 123 23.05 -9.57 15.28
C LEU A 123 22.93 -10.18 13.89
N GLU A 124 21.73 -10.62 13.55
CA GLU A 124 21.41 -10.93 12.17
C GLU A 124 21.14 -9.59 11.48
N PRO A 125 21.83 -9.26 10.38
CA PRO A 125 21.42 -8.12 9.58
C PRO A 125 19.98 -8.41 9.21
N LYS A 126 19.04 -7.55 9.67
CA LYS A 126 17.63 -7.64 9.27
C LYS A 126 17.64 -7.96 7.79
N LYS A 127 17.18 -9.17 7.40
CA LYS A 127 16.89 -9.46 6.01
C LYS A 127 16.11 -8.25 5.58
N LYS A 128 16.66 -7.40 4.69
CA LYS A 128 15.98 -6.19 4.25
C LYS A 128 14.60 -6.69 3.89
N THR A 129 13.60 -6.39 4.72
CA THR A 129 12.24 -6.85 4.50
C THR A 129 11.93 -6.22 3.18
N LYS A 130 12.03 -7.00 2.07
CA LYS A 130 12.14 -6.52 0.68
C LYS A 130 11.46 -5.19 0.67
N GLU A 131 12.25 -4.10 0.68
CA GLU A 131 11.80 -2.76 1.08
C GLU A 131 10.36 -2.70 0.71
N LYS A 132 9.46 -2.74 1.71
CA LYS A 132 8.02 -2.90 1.50
C LYS A 132 7.73 -1.96 0.36
N SER A 133 7.56 -2.49 -0.86
CA SER A 133 7.92 -1.69 -2.03
C SER A 133 6.98 -0.52 -1.96
N SER A 134 7.50 0.65 -1.55
CA SER A 134 6.90 1.92 -1.92
C SER A 134 6.66 1.69 -3.39
N SER A 135 5.39 1.70 -3.80
CA SER A 135 4.87 0.97 -4.96
C SER A 135 5.40 1.54 -6.30
N ILE A 136 6.72 1.50 -6.46
CA ILE A 136 7.60 2.05 -7.48
C ILE A 136 8.27 0.87 -8.21
N ASN A 137 7.82 -0.37 -7.96
CA ASN A 137 8.09 -1.47 -8.88
C ASN A 137 6.98 -1.46 -9.94
N GLY A 138 7.23 -0.72 -11.04
CA GLY A 138 6.68 -1.04 -12.36
C GLY A 138 5.59 -0.15 -12.96
N LYS A 139 5.37 1.09 -12.50
CA LYS A 139 4.40 2.00 -13.14
C LYS A 139 5.06 3.32 -13.48
N ASP A 140 5.00 3.64 -14.76
CA ASP A 140 5.40 4.89 -15.39
C ASP A 140 5.49 6.09 -14.42
N LEU A 141 6.70 6.63 -14.25
CA LEU A 141 6.96 7.81 -13.42
C LEU A 141 6.36 9.10 -14.00
N HIS A 142 5.80 9.08 -15.20
CA HIS A 142 5.03 10.19 -15.74
C HIS A 142 3.53 10.09 -15.45
N ALA A 143 3.03 8.98 -14.90
CA ALA A 143 1.61 8.84 -14.56
C ALA A 143 1.12 9.93 -13.58
N GLY A 144 2.02 10.43 -12.71
CA GLY A 144 1.71 11.52 -11.78
C GLY A 144 1.83 12.92 -12.37
N GLY A 145 2.11 13.01 -13.67
CA GLY A 145 2.46 14.22 -14.38
C GLY A 145 3.77 14.04 -15.14
N CYS A 146 3.81 14.55 -16.37
CA CYS A 146 5.00 14.52 -17.21
C CYS A 146 6.15 15.30 -16.57
N ILE A 147 7.34 14.72 -16.63
CA ILE A 147 8.57 15.31 -16.08
C ILE A 147 9.45 15.65 -17.27
N LEU A 148 9.62 16.94 -17.48
CA LEU A 148 10.34 17.49 -18.62
C LEU A 148 11.74 17.89 -18.21
N LYS A 149 12.64 17.80 -19.17
CA LYS A 149 14.02 18.25 -19.10
C LYS A 149 14.30 19.11 -20.33
N ILE A 150 14.75 20.32 -20.08
CA ILE A 150 15.23 21.25 -21.09
C ILE A 150 16.72 21.46 -20.82
N THR A 151 17.56 21.20 -21.81
CA THR A 151 19.02 21.34 -21.75
C THR A 151 19.47 22.44 -22.68
N ASN A 152 20.66 23.00 -22.44
CA ASN A 152 21.26 24.05 -23.27
C ASN A 152 20.38 25.32 -23.35
N LEU A 153 19.81 25.75 -22.22
CA LEU A 153 19.14 27.04 -22.15
C LEU A 153 20.15 28.17 -22.37
N PRO A 154 19.80 29.21 -23.13
CA PRO A 154 20.66 30.37 -23.31
C PRO A 154 20.87 31.08 -21.97
N GLU A 155 22.03 31.72 -21.78
CA GLU A 155 22.40 32.37 -20.50
C GLU A 155 21.41 33.48 -20.09
N THR A 156 20.67 34.03 -21.05
CA THR A 156 19.63 35.04 -20.84
C THR A 156 18.28 34.44 -20.41
N ALA A 157 18.05 33.13 -20.58
CA ALA A 157 16.78 32.49 -20.26
C ALA A 157 16.67 32.13 -18.78
N SER A 158 15.85 32.91 -18.08
CA SER A 158 15.43 32.61 -16.71
C SER A 158 14.36 31.51 -16.68
N TRP A 159 14.23 30.83 -15.53
CA TRP A 159 13.15 29.87 -15.29
C TRP A 159 11.75 30.48 -15.48
N SER A 160 11.58 31.79 -15.26
CA SER A 160 10.34 32.53 -15.53
C SER A 160 10.03 32.58 -17.02
N THR A 161 11.02 32.90 -17.86
CA THR A 161 10.87 32.94 -19.33
C THR A 161 10.47 31.58 -19.88
N VAL A 162 11.11 30.51 -19.38
CA VAL A 162 10.78 29.12 -19.73
C VAL A 162 9.34 28.79 -19.34
N LYS A 163 8.93 29.17 -18.13
CA LYS A 163 7.58 28.94 -17.61
C LYS A 163 6.52 29.63 -18.46
N ASP A 164 6.73 30.90 -18.80
CA ASP A 164 5.75 31.70 -19.55
C ASP A 164 5.62 31.21 -21.00
N SER A 165 6.75 30.91 -21.65
CA SER A 165 6.77 30.37 -23.02
C SER A 165 6.09 28.99 -23.09
N LEU A 166 6.36 28.12 -22.11
CA LEU A 166 5.69 26.81 -22.02
C LEU A 166 4.19 26.97 -21.74
N LYS A 167 3.80 27.96 -20.94
CA LYS A 167 2.40 28.21 -20.62
C LYS A 167 1.62 28.64 -21.87
N GLU A 168 2.18 29.50 -22.70
CA GLU A 168 1.57 29.88 -23.99
C GLU A 168 1.45 28.69 -24.93
N LYS A 169 2.54 27.92 -25.11
CA LYS A 169 2.54 26.73 -25.97
C LYS A 169 1.52 25.68 -25.53
N LEU A 170 1.38 25.45 -24.23
CA LEU A 170 0.38 24.53 -23.69
C LEU A 170 -1.04 25.05 -23.84
N LYS A 171 -1.25 26.38 -23.86
CA LYS A 171 -2.57 26.98 -24.05
C LYS A 171 -3.07 26.80 -25.48
N ASP A 172 -2.18 26.84 -26.46
CA ASP A 172 -2.53 26.57 -27.86
C ASP A 172 -2.90 25.09 -28.09
N LEU A 173 -2.19 24.17 -27.43
CA LEU A 173 -2.38 22.73 -27.60
C LEU A 173 -3.50 22.15 -26.74
N GLN A 174 -3.77 22.76 -25.58
CA GLN A 174 -4.75 22.32 -24.59
C GLN A 174 -5.51 23.53 -24.01
N PRO A 175 -6.30 24.25 -24.83
CA PRO A 175 -6.97 25.49 -24.41
C PRO A 175 -7.96 25.29 -23.25
N GLU A 176 -8.54 24.10 -23.14
CA GLU A 176 -9.47 23.73 -22.05
C GLU A 176 -8.75 23.49 -20.71
N SER A 177 -7.43 23.24 -20.74
CA SER A 177 -6.65 22.91 -19.55
C SER A 177 -5.97 24.14 -18.96
N GLN A 178 -6.46 24.60 -17.82
CA GLN A 178 -5.84 25.71 -17.09
C GLN A 178 -4.75 25.23 -16.12
N ASN A 179 -3.64 25.98 -16.05
CA ASN A 179 -2.58 25.81 -15.06
C ASN A 179 -1.99 24.38 -15.02
N LEU A 180 -1.56 23.89 -16.19
CA LEU A 180 -0.90 22.59 -16.34
C LEU A 180 0.50 22.53 -15.70
N ILE A 181 1.21 23.65 -15.63
CA ILE A 181 2.55 23.68 -15.03
C ILE A 181 2.41 23.63 -13.50
N ARG A 182 2.92 22.56 -12.88
CA ARG A 182 2.95 22.40 -11.41
C ARG A 182 4.20 23.02 -10.81
N TYR A 183 5.35 22.77 -11.42
CA TYR A 183 6.63 23.22 -10.90
C TYR A 183 7.64 23.42 -12.04
N VAL A 184 8.50 24.42 -11.89
CA VAL A 184 9.65 24.70 -12.75
C VAL A 184 10.84 24.89 -11.82
N SER A 185 11.93 24.16 -12.05
CA SER A 185 13.16 24.32 -11.27
C SER A 185 13.88 25.60 -11.65
N GLN A 186 14.76 26.08 -10.77
CA GLN A 186 15.77 27.04 -11.18
C GLN A 186 16.65 26.44 -12.29
N THR A 187 17.18 27.31 -13.15
CA THR A 187 18.16 26.94 -14.15
C THR A 187 19.46 26.57 -13.44
N THR A 188 19.97 25.37 -13.74
CA THR A 188 21.27 24.90 -13.24
C THR A 188 22.42 25.64 -13.94
N GLN A 189 23.64 25.51 -13.40
CA GLN A 189 24.84 26.10 -14.02
C GLN A 189 25.07 25.57 -15.44
N ASP A 190 24.66 24.32 -15.71
CA ASP A 190 24.76 23.68 -17.02
C ASP A 190 23.62 24.06 -17.98
N GLY A 191 22.89 25.15 -17.70
CA GLY A 191 21.77 25.60 -18.54
C GLY A 191 20.60 24.61 -18.60
N THR A 192 20.44 23.75 -17.58
CA THR A 192 19.36 22.75 -17.54
C THR A 192 18.23 23.19 -16.61
N CYS A 193 16.98 23.01 -17.05
CA CYS A 193 15.76 23.26 -16.26
C CYS A 193 14.84 22.02 -16.28
N PHE A 194 14.22 21.73 -15.15
CA PHE A 194 13.29 20.61 -14.97
C PHE A 194 11.88 21.10 -14.68
N ILE A 195 10.89 20.47 -15.28
CA ILE A 195 9.50 20.89 -15.19
C ILE A 195 8.62 19.70 -14.81
N LEU A 196 7.68 19.93 -13.90
CA LEU A 196 6.59 19.00 -13.63
C LEU A 196 5.30 19.58 -14.18
N LEU A 197 4.68 18.86 -15.10
CA LEU A 197 3.32 19.14 -15.55
C LEU A 197 2.31 18.31 -14.75
N LYS A 198 1.09 18.81 -14.63
CA LYS A 198 -0.07 18.01 -14.23
C LYS A 198 -0.42 17.04 -15.37
N PRO A 199 -0.98 15.85 -15.06
CA PRO A 199 -1.50 14.96 -16.09
C PRO A 199 -2.61 15.62 -16.91
N PHE A 200 -2.61 15.38 -18.23
CA PHE A 200 -3.69 15.75 -19.14
C PHE A 200 -3.81 14.72 -20.28
N LYS A 201 -4.86 14.82 -21.10
CA LYS A 201 -5.13 13.82 -22.14
C LYS A 201 -4.00 13.80 -23.18
N ASN A 202 -3.46 12.61 -23.45
CA ASN A 202 -2.36 12.38 -24.40
C ASN A 202 -1.08 13.19 -24.12
N ASP A 203 -0.83 13.55 -22.86
CA ASP A 203 0.27 14.41 -22.45
C ASP A 203 1.65 13.97 -22.99
N GLN A 204 2.05 12.72 -22.76
CA GLN A 204 3.35 12.21 -23.20
C GLN A 204 3.54 12.23 -24.72
N LEU A 205 2.47 12.01 -25.49
CA LEU A 205 2.51 12.06 -26.96
C LEU A 205 2.67 13.49 -27.46
N ILE A 206 1.92 14.42 -26.87
CA ILE A 206 1.97 15.85 -27.22
C ILE A 206 3.36 16.42 -26.90
N ILE A 207 3.94 16.02 -25.78
CA ILE A 207 5.22 16.54 -25.29
C ILE A 207 6.42 16.04 -26.10
N LYS A 208 6.37 14.80 -26.64
CA LYS A 208 7.51 14.18 -27.33
C LYS A 208 8.07 14.98 -28.50
N ASN A 209 7.24 15.79 -29.16
CA ASN A 209 7.61 16.56 -30.34
C ASN A 209 7.54 18.08 -30.08
N MET A 210 7.67 18.50 -28.80
CA MET A 210 7.52 19.90 -28.41
C MET A 210 8.86 20.63 -28.35
N GLU A 211 8.87 21.85 -28.90
CA GLU A 211 9.97 22.81 -28.81
C GLU A 211 9.45 24.13 -28.26
N LEU A 212 10.32 24.86 -27.55
CA LEU A 212 10.05 26.18 -27.00
C LEU A 212 10.88 27.23 -27.72
N THR A 213 10.21 28.29 -28.17
CA THR A 213 10.88 29.47 -28.69
C THR A 213 11.22 30.38 -27.51
N LEU A 214 12.51 30.59 -27.25
CA LEU A 214 13.03 31.44 -26.19
C LEU A 214 13.88 32.54 -26.83
N GLY A 215 13.29 33.70 -27.08
CA GLY A 215 13.94 34.76 -27.85
C GLY A 215 14.03 34.38 -29.33
N GLU A 216 15.25 34.29 -29.87
CA GLU A 216 15.51 33.89 -31.27
C GLU A 216 15.84 32.39 -31.42
N GLU A 217 15.97 31.66 -30.30
CA GLU A 217 16.35 30.24 -30.32
C GLU A 217 15.14 29.32 -30.08
N ASN A 218 15.13 28.18 -30.78
CA ASN A 218 14.21 27.08 -30.50
C ASN A 218 14.95 26.01 -29.69
N VAL A 219 14.45 25.78 -28.47
CA VAL A 219 15.04 24.82 -27.53
C VAL A 219 14.13 23.58 -27.44
N PRO A 220 14.66 22.37 -27.69
CA PRO A 220 13.86 21.15 -27.62
C PRO A 220 13.50 20.79 -26.18
N ILE A 221 12.27 20.31 -25.98
CA ILE A 221 11.85 19.71 -24.70
C ILE A 221 12.00 18.20 -24.80
N SER A 222 12.64 17.60 -23.80
CA SER A 222 12.69 16.14 -23.67
C SER A 222 11.87 15.66 -22.48
N LEU A 223 11.22 14.51 -22.64
CA LEU A 223 10.64 13.77 -21.52
C LEU A 223 11.78 13.04 -20.79
N ALA A 224 11.93 13.27 -19.49
CA ALA A 224 12.96 12.60 -18.70
C ALA A 224 12.73 11.08 -18.72
N ASN A 225 13.77 10.27 -18.94
CA ASN A 225 13.59 8.81 -18.87
C ASN A 225 13.28 8.35 -17.42
N GLN A 226 12.93 7.08 -17.21
CA GLN A 226 12.49 6.61 -15.89
C GLN A 226 13.57 6.79 -14.79
N ASP A 227 14.84 6.59 -15.10
CA ASP A 227 15.91 6.76 -14.11
C ASP A 227 16.21 8.24 -13.82
N GLU A 228 16.19 9.09 -14.85
CA GLU A 228 16.28 10.53 -14.70
C GLU A 228 15.09 11.09 -13.90
N ALA A 229 13.87 10.71 -14.26
CA ALA A 229 12.64 11.10 -13.57
C ALA A 229 12.71 10.76 -12.08
N ARG A 230 13.19 9.56 -11.73
CA ARG A 230 13.39 9.15 -10.33
C ARG A 230 14.38 10.06 -9.60
N LYS A 231 15.51 10.39 -10.24
CA LYS A 231 16.50 11.31 -9.65
C LYS A 231 15.89 12.70 -9.45
N ILE A 232 15.26 13.26 -10.48
CA ILE A 232 14.62 14.58 -10.46
C ILE A 232 13.56 14.68 -9.35
N ILE A 233 12.67 13.68 -9.24
CA ILE A 233 11.65 13.64 -8.18
C ILE A 233 12.29 13.72 -6.79
N ASN A 234 13.40 13.00 -6.58
CA ASN A 234 14.00 12.88 -5.26
C ASN A 234 14.94 14.03 -4.89
N SER A 235 15.66 14.61 -5.85
CA SER A 235 16.71 15.62 -5.61
C SER A 235 16.33 17.04 -6.01
N VAL A 236 15.48 17.23 -7.02
CA VAL A 236 15.15 18.56 -7.57
C VAL A 236 13.83 19.06 -7.00
N PHE A 237 12.80 18.22 -6.97
CA PHE A 237 11.47 18.67 -6.55
C PHE A 237 11.39 18.85 -5.03
N PRO A 238 10.87 20.00 -4.54
CA PRO A 238 10.61 20.20 -3.12
C PRO A 238 9.64 19.15 -2.55
N LYS A 239 9.73 18.85 -1.26
CA LYS A 239 8.89 17.84 -0.59
C LYS A 239 7.39 18.08 -0.74
N HIS A 240 6.94 19.34 -0.79
CA HIS A 240 5.52 19.65 -1.00
C HIS A 240 5.06 19.28 -2.42
N ILE A 241 5.89 19.53 -3.45
CA ILE A 241 5.62 19.12 -4.84
C ILE A 241 5.60 17.58 -4.97
N GLN A 242 6.54 16.89 -4.33
CA GLN A 242 6.55 15.42 -4.28
C GLN A 242 5.22 14.87 -3.70
N LYS A 243 4.76 15.43 -2.57
CA LYS A 243 3.50 15.05 -1.92
C LYS A 243 2.28 15.36 -2.79
N GLU A 244 2.24 16.52 -3.46
CA GLU A 244 1.14 16.86 -4.37
C GLU A 244 1.07 15.93 -5.57
N ARG A 245 2.22 15.57 -6.16
CA ARG A 245 2.29 14.57 -7.23
C ARG A 245 1.76 13.22 -6.78
N GLU A 246 2.13 12.78 -5.57
CA GLU A 246 1.62 11.52 -5.00
C GLU A 246 0.11 11.57 -4.73
N LYS A 247 -0.41 12.72 -4.26
CA LYS A 247 -1.86 12.93 -4.13
C LYS A 247 -2.58 12.83 -5.48
N GLU A 248 -2.03 13.41 -6.54
CA GLU A 248 -2.62 13.33 -7.89
C GLU A 248 -2.64 11.88 -8.40
N LEU A 249 -1.53 11.16 -8.25
CA LEU A 249 -1.45 9.72 -8.56
C LEU A 249 -2.51 8.91 -7.81
N ASN A 250 -2.69 9.20 -6.53
CA ASN A 250 -3.68 8.49 -5.71
C ASN A 250 -5.10 8.86 -6.13
N LYS A 251 -5.37 10.13 -6.48
CA LYS A 251 -6.66 10.57 -7.01
C LYS A 251 -7.01 9.87 -8.31
N GLN A 252 -6.07 9.76 -9.24
CA GLN A 252 -6.27 9.04 -10.50
C GLN A 252 -6.50 7.54 -10.28
N LYS A 253 -5.70 6.91 -9.41
CA LYS A 253 -5.90 5.51 -9.03
C LYS A 253 -7.29 5.31 -8.43
N MET A 254 -7.71 6.20 -7.52
CA MET A 254 -9.04 6.14 -6.92
C MET A 254 -10.13 6.27 -7.97
N ALA A 255 -10.04 7.27 -8.87
CA ALA A 255 -10.99 7.46 -9.96
C ALA A 255 -11.08 6.21 -10.86
N PHE A 256 -9.94 5.64 -11.26
CA PHE A 256 -9.88 4.42 -12.05
C PHE A 256 -10.51 3.23 -11.31
N THR A 257 -10.22 3.04 -10.03
CA THR A 257 -10.80 1.93 -9.24
C THR A 257 -12.27 2.11 -8.91
N ALA A 258 -12.78 3.35 -8.98
CA ALA A 258 -14.17 3.71 -8.77
C ALA A 258 -15.03 3.53 -10.03
N MET A 259 -14.42 3.23 -11.18
CA MET A 259 -15.16 2.97 -12.41
C MET A 259 -15.96 1.66 -12.33
N PRO A 260 -17.16 1.60 -12.94
CA PRO A 260 -17.93 0.37 -12.99
C PRO A 260 -17.22 -0.76 -13.75
N ILE A 261 -17.32 -1.97 -13.23
CA ILE A 261 -16.69 -3.18 -13.80
C ILE A 261 -17.72 -4.26 -14.12
N ILE A 262 -17.39 -5.16 -15.04
CA ILE A 262 -18.20 -6.34 -15.38
C ILE A 262 -17.41 -7.60 -15.01
N VAL A 263 -17.96 -8.42 -14.10
CA VAL A 263 -17.35 -9.68 -13.66
C VAL A 263 -18.42 -10.76 -13.60
N GLY A 264 -18.20 -11.90 -14.25
CA GLY A 264 -19.18 -12.99 -14.31
C GLY A 264 -20.50 -12.61 -14.97
N GLY A 265 -20.47 -11.68 -15.93
CA GLY A 265 -21.66 -11.12 -16.57
C GLY A 265 -22.43 -10.10 -15.72
N GLN A 266 -21.96 -9.80 -14.51
CA GLN A 266 -22.60 -8.85 -13.59
C GLN A 266 -21.84 -7.53 -13.54
N THR A 267 -22.59 -6.43 -13.57
CA THR A 267 -22.03 -5.08 -13.36
C THR A 267 -21.89 -4.78 -11.87
N PHE A 268 -20.73 -4.26 -11.47
CA PHE A 268 -20.46 -3.73 -10.13
C PHE A 268 -20.09 -2.25 -10.23
N ALA A 269 -20.50 -1.45 -9.24
CA ALA A 269 -20.22 -0.01 -9.23
C ALA A 269 -18.72 0.33 -9.20
N SER A 270 -17.90 -0.53 -8.60
CA SER A 270 -16.45 -0.38 -8.50
C SER A 270 -15.79 -1.71 -8.09
N ILE A 271 -14.46 -1.76 -8.09
CA ILE A 271 -13.72 -2.90 -7.54
C ILE A 271 -13.99 -3.06 -6.04
N GLU A 272 -14.15 -1.94 -5.32
CA GLU A 272 -14.47 -1.96 -3.88
C GLU A 272 -15.89 -2.50 -3.64
N HIS A 273 -16.83 -2.16 -4.51
CA HIS A 273 -18.17 -2.75 -4.46
C HIS A 273 -18.13 -4.27 -4.63
N LEU A 274 -17.39 -4.77 -5.61
CA LEU A 274 -17.18 -6.21 -5.81
C LEU A 274 -16.55 -6.87 -4.58
N ARG A 275 -15.49 -6.28 -4.02
CA ARG A 275 -14.82 -6.77 -2.81
C ARG A 275 -15.79 -6.90 -1.65
N ARG A 276 -16.63 -5.88 -1.43
CA ARG A 276 -17.67 -5.90 -0.39
C ARG A 276 -18.69 -7.02 -0.63
N CYS A 277 -19.22 -7.14 -1.84
CA CYS A 277 -20.20 -8.19 -2.17
C CYS A 277 -19.65 -9.60 -1.93
N ILE A 278 -18.39 -9.86 -2.30
CA ILE A 278 -17.76 -11.17 -2.06
C ILE A 278 -17.59 -11.43 -0.56
N LYS A 279 -17.18 -10.41 0.20
CA LYS A 279 -17.04 -10.53 1.66
C LYS A 279 -18.39 -10.82 2.31
N GLU A 280 -19.46 -10.14 1.88
CA GLU A 280 -20.82 -10.39 2.35
C GLU A 280 -21.27 -11.82 2.04
N VAL A 281 -20.96 -12.36 0.85
CA VAL A 281 -21.23 -13.77 0.51
C VAL A 281 -20.53 -14.71 1.49
N LEU A 282 -19.26 -14.45 1.81
CA LEU A 282 -18.48 -15.29 2.72
C LEU A 282 -19.01 -15.24 4.16
N GLU A 283 -19.42 -14.07 4.64
CA GLU A 283 -19.98 -13.86 5.98
C GLU A 283 -21.36 -14.51 6.13
N GLN A 284 -22.24 -14.34 5.14
CA GLN A 284 -23.64 -14.79 5.19
C GLN A 284 -23.83 -16.28 4.88
N SER A 285 -22.89 -16.90 4.18
CA SER A 285 -23.01 -18.31 3.82
C SER A 285 -22.58 -19.23 4.97
N GLU A 286 -23.24 -20.36 5.11
CA GLU A 286 -22.87 -21.39 6.08
C GLU A 286 -21.64 -22.18 5.62
N VAL A 287 -20.91 -22.79 6.55
CA VAL A 287 -19.79 -23.68 6.22
C VAL A 287 -20.33 -24.89 5.45
N ASN A 288 -19.59 -25.34 4.44
CA ASN A 288 -19.97 -26.37 3.46
C ASN A 288 -21.06 -25.95 2.46
N THR A 289 -21.46 -24.67 2.43
CA THR A 289 -22.30 -24.16 1.34
C THR A 289 -21.56 -24.34 0.02
N THR A 290 -22.19 -25.03 -0.93
CA THR A 290 -21.67 -25.24 -2.29
C THR A 290 -22.46 -24.40 -3.28
N PHE A 291 -21.76 -23.70 -4.17
CA PHE A 291 -22.38 -22.84 -5.18
C PHE A 291 -22.61 -23.61 -6.47
N GLU A 292 -23.86 -23.66 -6.92
CA GLU A 292 -24.25 -24.29 -8.19
C GLU A 292 -23.65 -23.53 -9.39
N LYS A 293 -23.32 -24.26 -10.47
CA LYS A 293 -22.65 -23.70 -11.67
C LYS A 293 -23.45 -22.56 -12.33
N ASP A 294 -24.78 -22.63 -12.28
CA ASP A 294 -25.64 -21.61 -12.85
C ASP A 294 -25.84 -20.39 -11.95
N SER A 295 -25.47 -20.50 -10.68
CA SER A 295 -25.61 -19.41 -9.73
C SER A 295 -24.74 -18.21 -10.11
N LEU A 296 -25.28 -17.01 -9.88
CA LEU A 296 -24.55 -15.77 -10.12
C LEU A 296 -23.25 -15.71 -9.31
N THR A 297 -23.29 -16.19 -8.06
CA THR A 297 -22.13 -16.25 -7.17
C THR A 297 -21.02 -17.11 -7.75
N TYR A 298 -21.34 -18.31 -8.26
CA TYR A 298 -20.36 -19.17 -8.91
C TYR A 298 -19.72 -18.50 -10.12
N LYS A 299 -20.53 -17.92 -11.02
CA LYS A 299 -20.06 -17.22 -12.23
C LYS A 299 -19.10 -16.07 -11.90
N VAL A 300 -19.43 -15.28 -10.87
CA VAL A 300 -18.56 -14.20 -10.38
C VAL A 300 -17.26 -14.75 -9.80
N LEU A 301 -17.32 -15.77 -8.95
CA LEU A 301 -16.12 -16.36 -8.32
C LEU A 301 -15.17 -17.00 -9.34
N ILE A 302 -15.71 -17.71 -10.34
CA ILE A 302 -14.92 -18.25 -11.47
C ILE A 302 -14.28 -17.14 -12.28
N SER A 303 -15.02 -16.08 -12.60
CA SER A 303 -14.46 -14.95 -13.36
C SER A 303 -13.38 -14.20 -12.59
N ILE A 304 -13.44 -14.21 -11.25
CA ILE A 304 -12.37 -13.64 -10.41
C ILE A 304 -11.16 -14.56 -10.38
N LEU A 305 -11.36 -15.88 -10.38
CA LEU A 305 -10.28 -16.87 -10.43
C LEU A 305 -9.40 -16.74 -11.69
N ASP A 306 -9.94 -16.19 -12.78
CA ASP A 306 -9.15 -15.85 -13.98
C ASP A 306 -8.02 -14.85 -13.68
N TYR A 307 -8.14 -14.06 -12.62
CA TYR A 307 -7.11 -13.12 -12.17
C TYR A 307 -6.17 -13.71 -11.12
N HIS A 308 -6.28 -15.00 -10.78
CA HIS A 308 -5.38 -15.63 -9.82
C HIS A 308 -3.95 -15.74 -10.40
N PRO A 309 -2.87 -15.45 -9.64
CA PRO A 309 -1.49 -15.58 -10.14
C PRO A 309 -1.12 -16.99 -10.63
N ARG A 310 -1.80 -18.02 -10.14
CA ARG A 310 -1.69 -19.43 -10.57
C ARG A 310 -2.99 -19.88 -11.24
N ARG A 311 -3.46 -19.12 -12.23
CA ARG A 311 -4.75 -19.34 -12.89
C ARG A 311 -4.87 -20.75 -13.46
N GLU A 312 -3.87 -21.17 -14.24
CA GLU A 312 -3.88 -22.43 -14.99
C GLU A 312 -4.04 -23.65 -14.07
N GLU A 313 -3.36 -23.65 -12.93
CA GLU A 313 -3.46 -24.69 -11.90
C GLU A 313 -4.85 -24.68 -11.22
N LYS A 314 -5.31 -23.49 -10.80
CA LYS A 314 -6.54 -23.36 -10.02
C LYS A 314 -7.79 -23.69 -10.85
N ILE A 315 -7.85 -23.30 -12.12
CA ILE A 315 -9.03 -23.50 -12.98
C ILE A 315 -9.15 -24.93 -13.51
N LYS A 316 -8.07 -25.71 -13.50
CA LYS A 316 -8.09 -27.08 -14.02
C LYS A 316 -8.99 -27.98 -13.17
N GLY A 317 -9.97 -28.61 -13.82
CA GLY A 317 -10.83 -29.63 -13.21
C GLY A 317 -11.77 -29.12 -12.13
N ILE A 318 -12.13 -27.83 -12.14
CA ILE A 318 -13.12 -27.30 -11.19
C ILE A 318 -14.49 -27.94 -11.46
N GLU A 319 -15.03 -28.61 -10.45
CA GLU A 319 -16.42 -29.06 -10.45
C GLU A 319 -17.33 -28.00 -9.82
N SER A 320 -16.99 -27.48 -8.65
CA SER A 320 -17.76 -26.41 -8.00
C SER A 320 -16.89 -25.58 -7.05
N ILE A 321 -17.49 -24.60 -6.38
CA ILE A 321 -16.85 -23.82 -5.33
C ILE A 321 -17.70 -23.94 -4.06
N CYS A 322 -17.06 -24.17 -2.92
CA CYS A 322 -17.71 -24.20 -1.62
C CYS A 322 -17.03 -23.29 -0.60
N ILE A 323 -17.65 -23.13 0.56
CA ILE A 323 -17.06 -22.43 1.71
C ILE A 323 -16.62 -23.46 2.74
N LYS A 324 -15.38 -23.35 3.21
CA LYS A 324 -14.86 -24.15 4.33
C LYS A 324 -14.08 -23.28 5.30
N ASN A 325 -13.84 -23.81 6.49
CA ASN A 325 -12.94 -23.20 7.46
C ASN A 325 -11.48 -23.46 7.06
N HIS A 326 -10.64 -22.44 7.20
CA HIS A 326 -9.21 -22.51 6.95
C HIS A 326 -8.52 -23.28 8.08
N GLU A 327 -7.68 -24.25 7.74
CA GLU A 327 -7.13 -25.24 8.69
C GLU A 327 -6.21 -24.64 9.78
N ASN A 328 -5.69 -23.41 9.59
CA ASN A 328 -4.74 -22.76 10.51
C ASN A 328 -5.34 -21.73 11.50
N SER A 329 -6.63 -21.76 11.77
CA SER A 329 -7.26 -20.79 12.66
C SER A 329 -7.33 -21.25 14.12
N SER A 330 -6.22 -21.08 14.84
CA SER A 330 -6.13 -21.26 16.31
C SER A 330 -6.40 -19.94 17.06
N GLY A 331 -7.49 -19.25 16.71
CA GLY A 331 -7.91 -17.99 17.34
C GLY A 331 -9.43 -17.89 17.49
N LYS A 332 -9.89 -17.37 18.64
CA LYS A 332 -11.27 -17.34 19.19
C LYS A 332 -12.38 -16.68 18.35
N ASP A 333 -12.17 -16.34 17.08
CA ASP A 333 -13.17 -15.65 16.25
C ASP A 333 -13.58 -16.51 15.03
N ASP A 334 -14.73 -17.19 15.12
CA ASP A 334 -15.28 -18.06 14.07
C ASP A 334 -15.58 -17.34 12.73
N LEU A 335 -15.68 -16.01 12.73
CA LEU A 335 -15.86 -15.23 11.50
C LEU A 335 -14.58 -15.07 10.67
N CYS A 336 -13.39 -15.23 11.26
CA CYS A 336 -12.10 -15.05 10.58
C CYS A 336 -11.64 -16.29 9.78
N ASN A 337 -12.44 -17.37 9.79
CA ASN A 337 -11.95 -18.69 9.36
C ASN A 337 -12.55 -19.16 8.04
N LYS A 338 -13.64 -18.57 7.55
CA LYS A 338 -14.25 -18.99 6.28
C LYS A 338 -13.38 -18.58 5.09
N CYS A 339 -13.17 -19.49 4.15
CA CYS A 339 -12.52 -19.25 2.86
C CYS A 339 -13.28 -19.97 1.73
N PHE A 340 -13.05 -19.52 0.50
CA PHE A 340 -13.55 -20.23 -0.69
C PHE A 340 -12.60 -21.37 -1.05
N TYR A 341 -13.18 -22.53 -1.34
CA TYR A 341 -12.50 -23.74 -1.76
C TYR A 341 -13.05 -24.20 -3.09
N ILE A 342 -12.15 -24.61 -3.97
CA ILE A 342 -12.43 -25.27 -5.22
C ILE A 342 -12.68 -26.75 -4.90
N ILE A 343 -13.78 -27.30 -5.42
CA ILE A 343 -14.08 -28.72 -5.37
C ILE A 343 -13.64 -29.34 -6.69
N ARG A 344 -12.81 -30.38 -6.62
CA ARG A 344 -12.48 -31.27 -7.74
C ARG A 344 -12.99 -32.67 -7.45
N LYS A 345 -13.44 -33.39 -8.47
CA LYS A 345 -13.78 -34.81 -8.37
C LYS A 345 -12.72 -35.63 -9.07
N SER A 346 -12.13 -36.57 -8.35
CA SER A 346 -11.26 -37.59 -8.94
C SER A 346 -12.08 -38.55 -9.81
N PRO A 347 -11.44 -39.34 -10.71
CA PRO A 347 -12.11 -40.40 -11.46
C PRO A 347 -12.84 -41.41 -10.58
N ASP A 348 -12.35 -41.61 -9.35
CA ASP A 348 -12.92 -42.53 -8.35
C ASP A 348 -14.06 -41.89 -7.53
N GLY A 349 -14.45 -40.66 -7.86
CA GLY A 349 -15.54 -39.93 -7.19
C GLY A 349 -15.15 -39.28 -5.87
N ILE A 350 -13.86 -39.24 -5.52
CA ILE A 350 -13.37 -38.60 -4.29
C ILE A 350 -13.29 -37.09 -4.51
N GLU A 351 -13.86 -36.32 -3.58
CA GLU A 351 -13.82 -34.86 -3.61
C GLU A 351 -12.52 -34.34 -2.97
N GLU A 352 -11.76 -33.59 -3.76
CA GLU A 352 -10.59 -32.85 -3.31
C GLU A 352 -10.93 -31.38 -3.17
N PHE A 353 -10.42 -30.75 -2.11
CA PHE A 353 -10.69 -29.36 -1.78
C PHE A 353 -9.39 -28.56 -1.81
N GLU A 354 -9.38 -27.47 -2.58
CA GLU A 354 -8.24 -26.58 -2.65
C GLU A 354 -8.67 -25.14 -2.36
N ASP A 355 -8.05 -24.49 -1.38
CA ASP A 355 -8.36 -23.09 -1.07
C ASP A 355 -7.91 -22.15 -2.20
N PHE A 356 -8.57 -21.00 -2.32
CA PHE A 356 -7.99 -19.91 -3.10
C PHE A 356 -8.24 -18.56 -2.46
N SER A 357 -7.23 -17.69 -2.56
CA SER A 357 -7.32 -16.34 -2.01
C SER A 357 -8.01 -15.42 -3.00
N VAL A 358 -9.27 -15.09 -2.75
CA VAL A 358 -9.99 -14.07 -3.51
C VAL A 358 -9.27 -12.71 -3.41
N ASN A 359 -8.63 -12.40 -2.28
CA ASN A 359 -7.86 -11.17 -2.14
C ASN A 359 -6.71 -11.08 -3.16
N LYS A 360 -5.99 -12.18 -3.40
CA LYS A 360 -4.95 -12.22 -4.46
C LYS A 360 -5.54 -11.98 -5.84
N CYS A 361 -6.71 -12.54 -6.12
CA CYS A 361 -7.40 -12.33 -7.38
C CYS A 361 -7.84 -10.87 -7.56
N LEU A 362 -8.48 -10.28 -6.53
CA LEU A 362 -8.91 -8.88 -6.53
C LEU A 362 -7.73 -7.90 -6.67
N GLN A 363 -6.57 -8.22 -6.09
CA GLN A 363 -5.34 -7.44 -6.28
C GLN A 363 -4.87 -7.45 -7.74
N GLN A 364 -4.91 -8.60 -8.43
CA GLN A 364 -4.59 -8.62 -9.86
C GLN A 364 -5.66 -7.94 -10.71
N LEU A 365 -6.95 -8.18 -10.41
CA LEU A 365 -8.07 -7.54 -11.09
C LEU A 365 -7.96 -6.01 -11.02
N SER A 366 -7.56 -5.45 -9.87
CA SER A 366 -7.37 -4.01 -9.70
C SER A 366 -6.27 -3.39 -10.56
N ARG A 367 -5.41 -4.20 -11.20
CA ARG A 367 -4.38 -3.70 -12.11
C ARG A 367 -4.92 -3.49 -13.52
N ASN A 368 -5.85 -4.34 -13.94
CA ASN A 368 -6.51 -4.27 -15.24
C ASN A 368 -7.98 -4.69 -15.10
N PRO A 369 -8.83 -3.83 -14.52
CA PRO A 369 -10.22 -4.15 -14.28
C PRO A 369 -10.99 -4.26 -15.61
N PRO A 370 -11.91 -5.22 -15.73
CA PRO A 370 -12.80 -5.32 -16.87
C PRO A 370 -13.86 -4.22 -16.77
N LEU A 371 -13.55 -3.04 -17.30
CA LEU A 371 -14.43 -1.89 -17.27
C LEU A 371 -15.74 -2.17 -18.03
N SER A 372 -16.85 -1.63 -17.53
CA SER A 372 -18.14 -1.72 -18.22
C SER A 372 -18.15 -0.79 -19.43
N SER A 373 -18.68 -1.21 -20.59
CA SER A 373 -18.77 -0.37 -21.81
C SER A 373 -19.53 0.95 -21.63
N LYS A 374 -20.35 1.09 -20.56
CA LYS A 374 -20.92 2.40 -20.15
C LYS A 374 -19.87 3.40 -19.62
N SER A 375 -18.64 2.96 -19.36
CA SER A 375 -17.51 3.79 -18.92
C SER A 375 -16.55 4.15 -20.06
N GLU A 376 -16.62 3.48 -21.20
CA GLU A 376 -15.91 3.88 -22.43
C GLU A 376 -16.48 5.20 -22.99
N ALA A 377 -17.70 5.58 -22.61
CA ALA A 377 -18.33 6.85 -22.98
C ALA A 377 -17.73 8.11 -22.33
N LEU A 378 -16.69 7.99 -21.48
CA LEU A 378 -15.86 9.13 -21.07
C LEU A 378 -14.59 9.29 -21.91
N ASP A 379 -14.31 8.38 -22.85
CA ASP A 379 -13.17 8.46 -23.76
C ASP A 379 -13.51 8.27 -25.24
N GLU A 380 -14.73 7.84 -25.59
CA GLU A 380 -15.16 7.66 -26.97
C GLU A 380 -15.99 8.84 -27.52
N THR A 381 -15.27 9.91 -27.86
CA THR A 381 -15.50 10.61 -29.13
C THR A 381 -14.17 10.67 -29.89
N GLY A 382 -13.92 9.63 -30.70
CA GLY A 382 -12.84 9.66 -31.70
C GLY A 382 -12.18 8.32 -32.02
N THR A 383 -12.97 7.32 -32.46
CA THR A 383 -12.73 6.30 -33.52
C THR A 383 -11.29 6.00 -33.95
N SER A 384 -10.85 4.78 -34.31
CA SER A 384 -11.50 3.53 -34.73
C SER A 384 -10.38 2.47 -34.83
N LYS A 385 -10.76 1.19 -34.69
CA LYS A 385 -10.00 -0.02 -35.03
C LYS A 385 -9.08 0.14 -36.26
N CYS A 386 -7.89 -0.46 -36.19
CA CYS A 386 -7.28 -1.18 -37.31
C CYS A 386 -6.40 -2.34 -36.79
N CYS A 387 -6.80 -3.54 -37.23
CA CYS A 387 -6.13 -4.84 -37.33
C CYS A 387 -5.37 -5.42 -36.12
#